data_AF-A0A0G0PV45-F1
#
_entry.id   AF-A0A0G0PV45-F1
#
_cell.length_a   1.000
_cell.length_b   1.000
_cell.length_c   1.000
_cell.angle_alpha   90.00
_cell.angle_beta   90.00
_cell.angle_gamma   90.00
#
_symmetry.space_group_name_H-M   'P 1'
#
loop_
_entity.id
_entity.type
_entity.pdbx_description
1 polymer ?
#
loop_
_entity_poly.entity_id
_entity_poly.type
_entity_poly.pdbx_seq_one_letter_code
_entity_poly.pdbx_strand_id
1 'polypeptide(L)' 'MSPNDPQFLYMILVLPSLFGLTLVGDGLNKLMHEEGGGVISIVFGLIFIGVVVFAYIFFTTYLTSQV' A
#
# COMPACT_ATOMS: atom_id res chain seq x y z
N MET A 1 -13.93 12.43 -15.69
CA MET A 1 -12.56 11.99 -15.41
C MET A 1 -12.41 10.61 -16.00
N SER A 2 -11.48 10.44 -16.94
CA SER A 2 -11.29 9.14 -17.57
C SER A 2 -10.66 8.18 -16.53
N PRO A 3 -11.10 6.92 -16.41
CA PRO A 3 -10.46 5.93 -15.54
C PRO A 3 -8.97 5.71 -15.84
N ASN A 4 -8.51 6.12 -17.03
CA ASN A 4 -7.12 6.06 -17.47
C ASN A 4 -6.31 7.31 -17.13
N ASP A 5 -6.93 8.36 -16.58
CA ASP A 5 -6.15 9.49 -16.08
C ASP A 5 -5.25 8.98 -14.96
N PRO A 6 -3.92 9.22 -15.02
CA PRO A 6 -2.97 8.84 -13.97
C PRO A 6 -3.45 9.28 -12.57
N GLN A 7 -4.26 10.33 -12.55
CA GLN A 7 -4.94 10.88 -11.39
C GLN A 7 -5.84 9.85 -10.64
N PHE A 8 -6.50 8.93 -11.34
CA PHE A 8 -7.33 7.89 -10.72
C PHE A 8 -6.46 6.81 -10.04
N LEU A 9 -5.36 6.41 -10.70
CA LEU A 9 -4.37 5.51 -10.12
C LEU A 9 -3.69 6.12 -8.90
N TYR A 10 -3.30 7.39 -8.98
CA TYR A 10 -2.74 8.10 -7.83
C TYR A 10 -3.76 8.18 -6.69
N MET A 11 -5.03 8.48 -6.96
CA MET A 11 -6.02 8.62 -5.89
C MET A 11 -6.38 7.28 -5.22
N ILE A 12 -6.46 6.19 -5.98
CA ILE A 12 -6.79 4.85 -5.44
C ILE A 12 -5.60 4.14 -4.80
N LEU A 13 -4.36 4.40 -5.25
CA LEU A 13 -3.17 3.74 -4.71
C LEU A 13 -2.52 4.51 -3.57
N VAL A 14 -2.62 5.85 -3.53
CA VAL A 14 -2.01 6.66 -2.47
C VAL A 14 -2.64 6.38 -1.10
N LEU A 15 -3.98 6.31 -1.00
CA LEU A 15 -4.65 6.07 0.28
C LEU A 15 -4.25 4.71 0.90
N PRO A 16 -4.29 3.59 0.15
CA PRO A 16 -3.78 2.30 0.62
C PRO A 16 -2.29 2.33 0.96
N SER A 17 -1.47 3.07 0.20
CA SER A 17 -0.04 3.23 0.48
C SER A 17 0.19 3.88 1.85
N LEU A 18 -0.52 4.97 2.12
CA LEU A 18 -0.42 5.70 3.39
C LEU A 18 -0.90 4.83 4.54
N PHE A 19 -1.98 4.07 4.36
CA PHE A 19 -2.43 3.10 5.36
C PHE A 19 -1.38 2.03 5.64
N GLY A 20 -0.81 1.41 4.61
CA GLY A 20 0.27 0.42 4.76
C GLY A 20 1.50 0.98 5.48
N LEU A 21 1.92 2.21 5.13
CA LEU A 21 3.02 2.90 5.80
C LEU A 21 2.71 3.20 7.27
N THR A 22 1.46 3.57 7.58
CA THR A 22 1.02 3.84 8.95
C THR A 22 1.06 2.57 9.81
N LEU A 23 0.67 1.41 9.26
CA LEU A 23 0.78 0.12 9.95
C LEU A 23 2.24 -0.29 10.22
N VAL A 24 3.14 -0.02 9.27
CA VAL A 24 4.58 -0.22 9.50
C VAL A 24 5.09 0.71 10.60
N GLY A 25 4.70 1.99 10.57
CA GLY A 25 5.07 2.96 11.61
C GLY A 25 4.53 2.60 13.00
N ASP A 26 3.27 2.19 13.10
CA ASP A 26 2.65 1.68 14.33
C ASP A 26 3.33 0.41 14.81
N GLY A 27 3.66 -0.52 13.90
CA GLY A 27 4.38 -1.74 14.23
C GLY A 27 5.80 -1.48 14.73
N LEU A 28 6.52 -0.52 14.14
CA LEU A 28 7.83 -0.05 14.62
C LEU A 28 7.71 0.60 15.99
N ASN A 29 6.70 1.44 16.20
CA ASN A 29 6.45 2.09 17.49
C ASN A 29 6.22 1.04 18.60
N LYS A 30 5.35 0.06 18.34
CA LYS A 30 5.07 -1.07 19.25
C LYS A 30 6.31 -1.91 19.51
N LEU A 31 7.12 -2.17 18.47
CA LEU A 31 8.38 -2.91 18.61
C LEU A 31 9.38 -2.17 19.52
N MET A 32 9.46 -0.85 19.40
CA MET A 32 10.36 -0.02 20.22
C MET A 32 9.91 0.10 21.67
N HIS A 33 8.60 0.07 21.94
CA HIS A 33 8.04 0.14 23.29
C HIS A 33 7.86 -1.25 23.95
N GLU A 34 8.42 -2.31 23.36
CA GLU A 34 8.23 -3.71 23.79
C GLU A 34 6.75 -4.10 23.95
N GLU A 35 5.86 -3.45 23.20
CA GLU A 35 4.45 -3.78 23.16
C GLU A 35 4.24 -5.02 22.30
N GLY A 36 3.53 -6.01 22.86
CA GLY A 36 3.19 -7.23 22.15
C GLY A 36 2.46 -6.94 20.84
N GLY A 37 2.86 -7.61 19.76
CA GLY A 37 2.20 -7.50 18.46
C GLY A 37 2.79 -6.47 17.48
N GLY A 38 3.87 -5.77 17.82
CA GLY A 38 4.55 -4.86 16.88
C GLY A 38 5.03 -5.55 15.59
N VAL A 39 5.59 -6.76 15.72
CA VAL A 39 6.01 -7.59 14.57
C VAL A 39 4.84 -7.92 13.65
N ILE A 40 3.65 -8.17 14.22
CA ILE A 40 2.44 -8.48 13.45
C ILE A 40 2.01 -7.25 12.64
N SER A 41 1.95 -6.07 13.26
CA SER A 41 1.65 -4.81 12.55
C SER A 41 2.63 -4.55 11.39
N ILE A 42 3.93 -4.78 11.59
CA ILE A 42 4.95 -4.61 10.54
C ILE A 42 4.70 -5.59 9.39
N VAL A 43 4.47 -6.88 9.68
CA VAL A 43 4.23 -7.90 8.65
C VAL A 43 2.98 -7.58 7.84
N PHE A 44 1.88 -7.20 8.49
CA PHE A 44 0.66 -6.79 7.79
C PHE A 44 0.87 -5.53 6.95
N GLY A 45 1.60 -4.53 7.48
CA GLY A 45 1.94 -3.32 6.74
C GLY A 45 2.78 -3.60 5.48
N LEU A 46 3.78 -4.50 5.58
CA LEU A 46 4.61 -4.91 4.45
C LEU A 46 3.82 -5.71 3.40
N ILE A 47 2.95 -6.63 3.82
CA ILE A 47 2.05 -7.34 2.90
C ILE A 47 1.16 -6.34 2.16
N PHE A 48 0.61 -5.36 2.88
CA PHE A 48 -0.28 -4.35 2.30
C PHE A 48 0.44 -3.49 1.25
N ILE A 49 1.67 -3.03 1.56
CA ILE A 49 2.52 -2.32 0.60
C ILE A 49 2.83 -3.21 -0.62
N GLY A 50 3.13 -4.49 -0.41
CA GLY A 50 3.36 -5.45 -1.49
C GLY A 50 2.16 -5.57 -2.44
N VAL A 51 0.94 -5.64 -1.89
CA VAL A 51 -0.31 -5.66 -2.69
C VAL A 51 -0.50 -4.36 -3.47
N VAL A 52 -0.18 -3.20 -2.89
CA VAL A 52 -0.26 -1.90 -3.57
C VAL A 52 0.72 -1.81 -4.74
N VAL A 53 1.96 -2.27 -4.55
CA VAL A 53 2.96 -2.35 -5.62
C VAL A 53 2.50 -3.30 -6.72
N PHE A 54 1.96 -4.46 -6.36
CA PHE A 54 1.40 -5.41 -7.32
C PHE A 54 0.24 -4.79 -8.12
N ALA A 55 -0.69 -4.12 -7.43
CA ALA A 55 -1.82 -3.44 -8.07
C ALA A 55 -1.33 -2.35 -9.04
N TYR A 56 -0.34 -1.54 -8.64
CA TYR A 56 0.28 -0.56 -9.54
C TYR A 56 0.79 -1.20 -10.83
N ILE A 57 1.62 -2.25 -10.72
CA ILE A 57 2.16 -2.96 -11.88
C ILE A 57 1.03 -3.56 -12.73
N PHE A 58 0.03 -4.15 -12.09
CA PHE A 58 -1.14 -4.73 -12.76
C PHE A 58 -1.91 -3.67 -13.56
N PHE A 59 -2.26 -2.55 -12.94
CA PHE A 59 -2.99 -1.47 -13.60
C PHE A 59 -2.18 -0.84 -14.73
N THR A 60 -0.89 -0.56 -14.51
CA THR A 60 -0.03 0.05 -15.53
C THR A 60 0.19 -0.89 -16.71
N THR A 61 0.35 -2.19 -16.48
CA THR A 61 0.67 -3.17 -17.54
C THR A 61 -0.59 -3.64 -18.28
N TYR A 62 -1.65 -3.99 -17.56
CA TYR A 62 -2.83 -4.61 -18.17
C TYR A 62 -3.91 -3.61 -18.57
N LEU A 63 -4.10 -2.53 -17.80
CA LEU A 63 -5.16 -1.57 -18.11
C LEU A 63 -4.73 -0.62 -19.24
N THR A 64 -3.48 -0.14 -19.23
CA THR A 64 -2.92 0.69 -20.30
C THR A 64 -2.76 -0.07 -21.63
N SER A 65 -2.54 -1.40 -21.58
CA SER A 65 -2.33 -2.20 -22.79
C SER A 65 -3.63 -2.58 -23.52
N GLN A 66 -4.80 -2.35 -22.92
CA GLN A 66 -6.11 -2.76 -23.45
C GLN A 66 -6.97 -1.58 -23.93
N VAL A 67 -6.36 -0.39 -24.08
CA VAL A 67 -6.99 0.81 -24.67
C VAL A 67 -6.18 1.34 -25.84
#